data_AF-A0A5Q3LAG0-F1
#
_entry.id   AF-A0A5Q3LAG0-F1
#
_cell.length_a   1.000
_cell.length_b   1.000
_cell.length_c   1.000
_cell.angle_alpha   90.00
_cell.angle_beta   90.00
_cell.angle_gamma   90.00
#
_symmetry.space_group_name_H-M   'P 1'
#
loop_
_entity.id
_entity.type
_entity.pdbx_description
1 polymer ?
#
loop_
_entity_poly.entity_id
_entity_poly.type
_entity_poly.pdbx_seq_one_letter_code
_entity_poly.pdbx_strand_id
1 'polypeptide(L)'
;MQTKLQQALRAGLRPGGDLVSELKQCLDYPVESRQDALAICRALRKFPRSEDPILLPSLTFSPLQMLVYLFQAVETQEAFNVLCEQGLPELARIFDAQFEHPEANCEEMLYLLKMFAAYSFEEAIPRIVVAAQDEHLCNGMLWPAIFSQFDEADSLREELMDNLSDPLPKGFARVAFLDFVNELALDGELEDHPFDCEEGVADFEKWLLSSEPDELSFAQSATGSLPFLSGPARENLLALALDHLSEPIQLEAAWAAAYLDRAPAVRFLQRYCLDPYYSVTACHYLEEVGREEAIPEAAREPDFRALSEMCLWLSHPSEFGTPPDEIEPYDSRVMFWPPTNDERQVWLFRYRYFAEEPGEEDDTGIGMVGSTTFALFGESSFEMSPEDVYALHCCWELQQSEDPRAPKERSVEVGKRLLEEYDRYR
;
A
#
# COMPACT_ATOMS: atom_id res chain seq x y z
N MET A 1 -32.89 15.86 -18.99
CA MET A 1 -32.96 14.38 -19.05
C MET A 1 -32.31 13.85 -17.77
N GLN A 2 -32.85 12.83 -17.11
CA GLN A 2 -32.18 12.26 -15.91
C GLN A 2 -30.98 11.42 -16.33
N THR A 3 -29.86 11.57 -15.64
CA THR A 3 -28.66 10.75 -15.85
C THR A 3 -28.87 9.32 -15.37
N LYS A 4 -27.96 8.41 -15.73
CA LYS A 4 -27.98 7.01 -15.27
C LYS A 4 -27.92 6.95 -13.73
N LEU A 5 -27.03 7.71 -13.12
CA LEU A 5 -26.91 7.81 -11.66
C LEU A 5 -28.19 8.33 -11.00
N GLN A 6 -28.79 9.41 -11.52
CA GLN A 6 -30.05 9.94 -10.97
C GLN A 6 -31.20 8.93 -11.04
N GLN A 7 -31.25 8.13 -12.11
CA GLN A 7 -32.24 7.07 -12.26
C GLN A 7 -32.01 5.95 -11.24
N ALA A 8 -30.76 5.50 -11.08
CA ALA A 8 -30.37 4.47 -10.12
C ALA A 8 -30.70 4.89 -8.67
N LEU A 9 -30.32 6.10 -8.26
CA LEU A 9 -30.65 6.65 -6.94
C LEU A 9 -32.16 6.70 -6.70
N ARG A 10 -32.93 7.14 -7.70
CA ARG A 10 -34.41 7.19 -7.60
C ARG A 10 -35.02 5.80 -7.49
N ALA A 11 -34.50 4.82 -8.23
CA ALA A 11 -34.98 3.44 -8.22
C ALA A 11 -34.64 2.76 -6.88
N GLY A 12 -33.41 2.91 -6.39
CA GLY A 12 -32.92 2.30 -5.16
C GLY A 12 -33.55 2.87 -3.89
N LEU A 13 -33.93 4.16 -3.89
CA LEU A 13 -34.53 4.83 -2.72
C LEU A 13 -36.05 4.69 -2.63
N ARG A 14 -36.72 4.05 -3.61
CA ARG A 14 -38.17 3.81 -3.52
C ARG A 14 -38.46 2.74 -2.45
N PRO A 15 -39.68 2.68 -1.87
CA PRO A 15 -40.05 1.59 -0.96
C PRO A 15 -39.82 0.21 -1.60
N GLY A 16 -39.07 -0.66 -0.93
CA GLY A 16 -38.66 -1.97 -1.44
C GLY A 16 -37.60 -1.94 -2.56
N GLY A 17 -37.00 -0.78 -2.82
CA GLY A 17 -35.85 -0.65 -3.73
C GLY A 17 -34.54 -1.14 -3.08
N ASP A 18 -33.64 -1.64 -3.92
CA ASP A 18 -32.31 -2.10 -3.53
C ASP A 18 -31.27 -1.09 -4.04
N LEU A 19 -30.84 -0.19 -3.15
CA LEU A 19 -29.90 0.86 -3.52
C LEU A 19 -28.53 0.31 -3.93
N VAL A 20 -28.08 -0.77 -3.30
CA VAL A 20 -26.78 -1.39 -3.61
C VAL A 20 -26.79 -1.95 -5.03
N SER A 21 -27.81 -2.75 -5.37
CA SER A 21 -27.92 -3.34 -6.72
C SER A 21 -28.05 -2.29 -7.83
N GLU A 22 -28.76 -1.19 -7.57
CA GLU A 22 -28.90 -0.09 -8.54
C GLU A 22 -27.59 0.70 -8.71
N LEU A 23 -26.87 0.98 -7.61
CA LEU A 23 -25.62 1.73 -7.65
C LEU A 23 -24.43 0.91 -8.14
N LYS A 24 -24.43 -0.42 -8.00
CA LYS A 24 -23.38 -1.29 -8.57
C LYS A 24 -23.22 -1.10 -10.08
N GLN A 25 -24.29 -0.75 -10.77
CA GLN A 25 -24.26 -0.46 -12.21
C GLN A 25 -23.64 0.90 -12.54
N CYS A 26 -23.34 1.71 -11.54
CA CYS A 26 -22.87 3.08 -11.65
C CYS A 26 -21.52 3.30 -10.94
N LEU A 27 -20.77 2.23 -10.60
CA LEU A 27 -19.48 2.37 -9.90
C LEU A 27 -18.46 3.19 -10.72
N ASP A 28 -18.43 2.99 -12.03
CA ASP A 28 -17.53 3.73 -12.95
C ASP A 28 -18.21 4.99 -13.53
N TYR A 29 -19.31 5.46 -12.93
CA TYR A 29 -20.02 6.64 -13.44
C TYR A 29 -19.35 7.92 -12.91
N PRO A 30 -18.81 8.79 -13.80
CA PRO A 30 -18.20 10.04 -13.36
C PRO A 30 -19.27 11.04 -12.92
N VAL A 31 -19.12 11.59 -11.71
CA VAL A 31 -20.02 12.60 -11.14
C VAL A 31 -19.60 13.97 -11.67
N GLU A 32 -20.03 14.29 -12.89
CA GLU A 32 -19.61 15.50 -13.60
C GLU A 32 -20.55 16.70 -13.39
N SER A 33 -21.81 16.46 -12.98
CA SER A 33 -22.84 17.50 -12.98
C SER A 33 -23.30 17.91 -11.57
N ARG A 34 -23.61 19.20 -11.41
CA ARG A 34 -24.29 19.72 -10.21
C ARG A 34 -25.57 18.96 -9.88
N GLN A 35 -26.34 18.53 -10.88
CA GLN A 35 -27.59 17.81 -10.64
C GLN A 35 -27.35 16.39 -10.08
N ASP A 36 -26.27 15.73 -10.49
CA ASP A 36 -25.84 14.43 -9.96
C ASP A 36 -25.39 14.57 -8.51
N ALA A 37 -24.50 15.52 -8.22
CA ALA A 37 -24.07 15.83 -6.85
C ALA A 37 -25.26 16.14 -5.93
N LEU A 38 -26.22 16.96 -6.39
CA LEU A 38 -27.45 17.22 -5.64
C LEU A 38 -28.33 15.98 -5.46
N ALA A 39 -28.29 15.01 -6.38
CA ALA A 39 -29.01 13.75 -6.24
C ALA A 39 -28.39 12.86 -5.16
N ILE A 40 -27.06 12.81 -5.09
CA ILE A 40 -26.32 12.15 -4.02
C ILE A 40 -26.67 12.80 -2.67
N CYS A 41 -26.60 14.13 -2.55
CA CYS A 41 -26.95 14.84 -1.31
C CYS A 41 -28.41 14.55 -0.86
N ARG A 42 -29.35 14.47 -1.81
CA ARG A 42 -30.75 14.09 -1.50
C ARG A 42 -30.87 12.65 -1.02
N ALA A 43 -30.03 11.75 -1.51
CA ALA A 43 -29.97 10.36 -1.06
C ALA A 43 -29.44 10.27 0.38
N LEU A 44 -28.34 10.98 0.69
CA LEU A 44 -27.74 11.01 2.03
C LEU A 44 -28.71 11.50 3.11
N ARG A 45 -29.57 12.48 2.81
CA ARG A 45 -30.65 12.95 3.71
C ARG A 45 -31.64 11.87 4.15
N LYS A 46 -31.63 10.69 3.53
CA LYS A 46 -32.46 9.54 3.91
C LYS A 46 -31.81 8.63 4.95
N PHE A 47 -30.55 8.88 5.31
CA PHE A 47 -29.79 8.10 6.28
C PHE A 47 -29.75 8.76 7.67
N PRO A 48 -29.61 7.98 8.76
CA PRO A 48 -29.68 6.51 8.79
C PRO A 48 -31.10 6.02 8.45
N ARG A 49 -31.21 4.89 7.74
CA ARG A 49 -32.53 4.32 7.37
C ARG A 49 -32.97 3.32 8.43
N SER A 50 -34.20 3.45 8.92
CA SER A 50 -34.79 2.55 9.92
C SER A 50 -35.06 1.12 9.42
N GLU A 51 -35.04 0.91 8.11
CA GLU A 51 -35.37 -0.36 7.44
C GLU A 51 -34.16 -1.02 6.77
N ASP A 52 -32.95 -0.49 6.96
CA ASP A 52 -31.78 -1.14 6.35
C ASP A 52 -31.63 -2.53 6.98
N PRO A 53 -31.68 -3.60 6.17
CA PRO A 53 -31.56 -4.94 6.69
C PRO A 53 -30.22 -5.03 7.42
N ILE A 54 -30.23 -5.66 8.60
CA ILE A 54 -29.00 -6.12 9.27
C ILE A 54 -28.18 -6.77 8.16
N LEU A 55 -27.03 -6.16 7.83
CA LEU A 55 -26.24 -6.50 6.66
C LEU A 55 -26.05 -8.02 6.66
N LEU A 56 -26.60 -8.68 5.63
CA LEU A 56 -26.28 -10.09 5.42
C LEU A 56 -24.77 -10.16 5.15
N PRO A 57 -24.02 -11.07 5.78
CA PRO A 57 -22.56 -11.19 5.63
C PRO A 57 -22.06 -11.35 4.18
N SER A 58 -22.97 -11.54 3.21
CA SER A 58 -22.68 -11.74 1.80
C SER A 58 -22.70 -10.47 0.93
N LEU A 59 -23.03 -9.29 1.47
CA LEU A 59 -23.00 -8.04 0.70
C LEU A 59 -21.65 -7.33 0.93
N THR A 60 -20.90 -7.13 -0.15
CA THR A 60 -19.60 -6.45 -0.15
C THR A 60 -19.67 -4.96 0.18
N PHE A 61 -20.84 -4.32 0.06
CA PHE A 61 -21.01 -2.89 0.33
C PHE A 61 -22.38 -2.60 0.95
N SER A 62 -22.41 -1.70 1.93
CA SER A 62 -23.65 -1.14 2.46
C SER A 62 -24.25 -0.08 1.52
N PRO A 63 -25.55 0.24 1.63
CA PRO A 63 -26.15 1.33 0.88
C PRO A 63 -25.48 2.69 1.10
N LEU A 64 -24.99 2.97 2.32
CA LEU A 64 -24.26 4.21 2.61
C LEU A 64 -22.88 4.18 1.96
N GLN A 65 -22.12 3.09 2.12
CA GLN A 65 -20.80 2.94 1.50
C GLN A 65 -20.86 3.17 -0.02
N MET A 66 -21.90 2.66 -0.70
CA MET A 66 -22.11 2.90 -2.14
C MET A 66 -22.33 4.39 -2.48
N LEU A 67 -22.99 5.15 -1.62
CA LEU A 67 -23.16 6.60 -1.82
C LEU A 67 -21.87 7.37 -1.56
N VAL A 68 -21.13 6.96 -0.53
CA VAL A 68 -19.87 7.60 -0.15
C VAL A 68 -18.80 7.33 -1.22
N TYR A 69 -18.80 6.14 -1.85
CA TYR A 69 -17.93 5.82 -2.99
C TYR A 69 -18.07 6.83 -4.14
N LEU A 70 -19.26 7.38 -4.38
CA LEU A 70 -19.49 8.36 -5.43
C LEU A 70 -18.77 9.70 -5.19
N PHE A 71 -18.32 10.00 -3.97
CA PHE A 71 -17.49 11.17 -3.70
C PHE A 71 -16.09 11.02 -4.33
N GLN A 72 -15.58 9.80 -4.51
CA GLN A 72 -14.30 9.55 -5.18
C GLN A 72 -14.38 9.63 -6.71
N ALA A 73 -15.59 9.61 -7.28
CA ALA A 73 -15.82 9.62 -8.73
C ALA A 73 -16.12 11.03 -9.28
N VAL A 74 -15.76 12.10 -8.56
CA VAL A 74 -16.10 13.47 -8.93
C VAL A 74 -15.04 14.05 -9.86
N GLU A 75 -15.45 14.42 -11.07
CA GLU A 75 -14.51 14.89 -12.11
C GLU A 75 -14.60 16.39 -12.39
N THR A 76 -15.55 17.10 -11.78
CA THR A 76 -15.73 18.55 -12.01
C THR A 76 -15.79 19.36 -10.73
N GLN A 77 -15.24 20.57 -10.79
CA GLN A 77 -15.29 21.53 -9.69
C GLN A 77 -16.73 21.87 -9.27
N GLU A 78 -17.66 21.94 -10.23
CA GLU A 78 -19.06 22.29 -9.91
C GLU A 78 -19.73 21.19 -9.07
N ALA A 79 -19.52 19.92 -9.41
CA ALA A 79 -20.01 18.79 -8.62
C ALA A 79 -19.30 18.69 -7.28
N PHE A 80 -17.97 18.87 -7.27
CA PHE A 80 -17.15 18.90 -6.06
C PHE A 80 -17.65 19.93 -5.04
N ASN A 81 -17.86 21.19 -5.47
CA ASN A 81 -18.35 22.24 -4.58
C ASN A 81 -19.72 21.91 -3.96
N VAL A 82 -20.61 21.25 -4.72
CA VAL A 82 -21.91 20.83 -4.19
C VAL A 82 -21.76 19.77 -3.12
N LEU A 83 -20.88 18.79 -3.33
CA LEU A 83 -20.62 17.75 -2.34
C LEU A 83 -19.91 18.32 -1.10
N CYS A 84 -19.02 19.31 -1.26
CA CYS A 84 -18.45 20.05 -0.14
C CYS A 84 -19.53 20.75 0.68
N GLU A 85 -20.31 21.62 0.02
CA GLU A 85 -21.27 22.51 0.68
C GLU A 85 -22.49 21.78 1.26
N GLN A 86 -22.89 20.65 0.67
CA GLN A 86 -24.14 19.97 1.02
C GLN A 86 -23.99 18.47 1.28
N GLY A 87 -22.97 17.82 0.74
CA GLY A 87 -22.72 16.40 0.93
C GLY A 87 -22.04 16.13 2.28
N LEU A 88 -20.90 16.78 2.54
CA LEU A 88 -20.11 16.59 3.77
C LEU A 88 -20.91 16.90 5.04
N PRO A 89 -21.74 17.96 5.12
CA PRO A 89 -22.59 18.17 6.30
C PRO A 89 -23.60 17.04 6.54
N GLU A 90 -24.10 16.39 5.48
CA GLU A 90 -24.99 15.24 5.63
C GLU A 90 -24.23 13.98 6.06
N LEU A 91 -23.00 13.78 5.55
CA LEU A 91 -22.12 12.71 6.01
C LEU A 91 -21.75 12.89 7.49
N ALA A 92 -21.43 14.11 7.91
CA ALA A 92 -21.16 14.45 9.31
C ALA A 92 -22.36 14.15 10.22
N ARG A 93 -23.56 14.55 9.81
CA ARG A 93 -24.81 14.21 10.52
C ARG A 93 -25.02 12.70 10.63
N ILE A 94 -24.69 11.93 9.59
CA ILE A 94 -24.82 10.46 9.61
C ILE A 94 -23.79 9.84 10.52
N PHE A 95 -22.53 10.29 10.46
CA PHE A 95 -21.46 9.86 11.35
C PHE A 95 -21.85 10.07 12.80
N ASP A 96 -22.27 11.28 13.17
CA ASP A 96 -22.65 11.62 14.55
C ASP A 96 -23.81 10.73 15.04
N ALA A 97 -24.82 10.51 14.18
CA ALA A 97 -25.94 9.64 14.51
C ALA A 97 -25.53 8.17 14.68
N GLN A 98 -24.57 7.69 13.89
CA GLN A 98 -24.06 6.31 14.01
C GLN A 98 -23.10 6.14 15.18
N PHE A 99 -22.26 7.13 15.48
CA PHE A 99 -21.27 7.06 16.55
C PHE A 99 -21.91 6.83 17.94
N GLU A 100 -23.14 7.30 18.14
CA GLU A 100 -23.91 7.05 19.37
C GLU A 100 -24.44 5.61 19.50
N HIS A 101 -24.27 4.76 18.47
CA HIS A 101 -24.79 3.40 18.42
C HIS A 101 -23.68 2.34 18.54
N PRO A 102 -23.70 1.48 19.58
CA PRO A 102 -22.69 0.43 19.77
C PRO A 102 -22.58 -0.60 18.63
N GLU A 103 -23.62 -0.72 17.80
CA GLU A 103 -23.67 -1.65 16.67
C GLU A 103 -23.30 -0.96 15.33
N ALA A 104 -22.76 0.25 15.37
CA ALA A 104 -22.36 0.96 14.18
C ALA A 104 -21.28 0.19 13.40
N ASN A 105 -21.40 0.20 12.08
CA ASN A 105 -20.44 -0.47 11.22
C ASN A 105 -19.12 0.32 11.17
N CYS A 106 -18.08 -0.22 11.78
CA CYS A 106 -16.77 0.43 11.90
C CYS A 106 -16.18 0.83 10.54
N GLU A 107 -16.24 -0.05 9.54
CA GLU A 107 -15.69 0.24 8.20
C GLU A 107 -16.44 1.39 7.52
N GLU A 108 -17.76 1.41 7.63
CA GLU A 108 -18.60 2.50 7.10
C GLU A 108 -18.24 3.83 7.74
N MET A 109 -18.08 3.86 9.07
CA MET A 109 -17.70 5.07 9.79
C MET A 109 -16.31 5.58 9.41
N LEU A 110 -15.31 4.69 9.30
CA LEU A 110 -13.97 5.07 8.85
C LEU A 110 -13.95 5.56 7.39
N TYR A 111 -14.82 5.01 6.54
CA TYR A 111 -14.98 5.50 5.16
C TYR A 111 -15.55 6.92 5.11
N LEU A 112 -16.43 7.30 6.04
CA LEU A 112 -16.89 8.67 6.20
C LEU A 112 -15.74 9.61 6.60
N LEU A 113 -14.92 9.21 7.58
CA LEU A 113 -13.75 9.97 8.00
C LEU A 113 -12.76 10.18 6.85
N LYS A 114 -12.53 9.15 6.02
CA LYS A 114 -11.70 9.26 4.82
C LYS A 114 -12.24 10.35 3.88
N MET A 115 -13.55 10.45 3.68
CA MET A 115 -14.12 11.51 2.83
C MET A 115 -14.06 12.89 3.49
N PHE A 116 -14.12 13.00 4.81
CA PHE A 116 -13.88 14.27 5.47
C PHE A 116 -12.45 14.75 5.25
N ALA A 117 -11.48 13.85 5.37
CA ALA A 117 -10.07 14.14 5.13
C ALA A 117 -9.80 14.48 3.65
N ALA A 118 -10.28 13.66 2.71
CA ALA A 118 -10.08 13.85 1.27
C ALA A 118 -10.68 15.16 0.70
N TYR A 119 -11.59 15.80 1.43
CA TYR A 119 -12.23 17.06 1.06
C TYR A 119 -11.78 18.25 1.94
N SER A 120 -10.81 18.05 2.83
CA SER A 120 -10.35 19.04 3.81
C SER A 120 -11.52 19.69 4.57
N PHE A 121 -12.44 18.87 5.07
CA PHE A 121 -13.63 19.33 5.78
C PHE A 121 -13.25 19.90 7.15
N GLU A 122 -13.46 21.19 7.40
CA GLU A 122 -13.02 21.84 8.65
C GLU A 122 -13.52 21.14 9.93
N GLU A 123 -14.73 20.55 9.92
CA GLU A 123 -15.25 19.84 11.09
C GLU A 123 -14.81 18.35 11.17
N ALA A 124 -13.85 17.94 10.33
CA ALA A 124 -13.31 16.58 10.31
C ALA A 124 -12.51 16.27 11.57
N ILE A 125 -11.64 17.20 11.99
CA ILE A 125 -10.61 16.93 13.01
C ILE A 125 -11.22 16.42 14.32
N PRO A 126 -12.24 17.07 14.92
CA PRO A 126 -12.83 16.56 16.16
C PRO A 126 -13.39 15.13 16.03
N ARG A 127 -13.90 14.74 14.85
CA ARG A 127 -14.46 13.41 14.60
C ARG A 127 -13.37 12.36 14.41
N ILE A 128 -12.31 12.72 13.70
CA ILE A 128 -11.12 11.88 13.53
C ILE A 128 -10.48 11.60 14.89
N VAL A 129 -10.29 12.63 15.71
CA VAL A 129 -9.70 12.52 17.06
C VAL A 129 -10.54 11.61 17.96
N VAL A 130 -11.85 11.80 18.01
CA VAL A 130 -12.74 10.96 18.81
C VAL A 130 -12.74 9.51 18.32
N ALA A 131 -12.76 9.27 17.01
CA ALA A 131 -12.71 7.91 16.46
C ALA A 131 -11.36 7.22 16.70
N ALA A 132 -10.25 7.95 16.66
CA ALA A 132 -8.91 7.43 16.92
C ALA A 132 -8.73 6.97 18.39
N GLN A 133 -9.58 7.45 19.29
CA GLN A 133 -9.60 7.13 20.72
C GLN A 133 -10.66 6.09 21.11
N ASP A 134 -11.58 5.77 20.20
CA ASP A 134 -12.69 4.84 20.40
C ASP A 134 -12.23 3.38 20.30
N GLU A 135 -12.66 2.53 21.25
CA GLU A 135 -12.21 1.13 21.34
C GLU A 135 -12.59 0.27 20.12
N HIS A 136 -13.64 0.65 19.40
CA HIS A 136 -14.13 -0.08 18.24
C HIS A 136 -13.52 0.46 16.94
N LEU A 137 -13.47 1.78 16.77
CA LEU A 137 -12.99 2.40 15.53
C LEU A 137 -11.46 2.44 15.42
N CYS A 138 -10.74 2.54 16.54
CA CYS A 138 -9.28 2.68 16.52
C CYS A 138 -8.53 1.49 15.91
N ASN A 139 -9.18 0.33 15.73
CA ASN A 139 -8.56 -0.87 15.16
C ASN A 139 -8.88 -1.12 13.68
N GLY A 140 -9.61 -0.23 13.01
CA GLY A 140 -9.99 -0.46 11.62
C GLY A 140 -8.90 -0.14 10.60
N MET A 141 -8.82 -0.93 9.53
CA MET A 141 -7.70 -0.90 8.57
C MET A 141 -7.63 0.34 7.66
N LEU A 142 -8.59 1.27 7.75
CA LEU A 142 -8.64 2.47 6.90
C LEU A 142 -7.82 3.66 7.43
N TRP A 143 -7.24 3.57 8.63
CA TRP A 143 -6.48 4.67 9.23
C TRP A 143 -5.32 5.19 8.35
N PRO A 144 -4.48 4.34 7.72
CA PRO A 144 -3.45 4.83 6.80
C PRO A 144 -4.03 5.66 5.65
N ALA A 145 -5.16 5.21 5.07
CA ALA A 145 -5.83 5.91 3.98
C ALA A 145 -6.52 7.22 4.42
N ILE A 146 -6.85 7.38 5.71
CA ILE A 146 -7.39 8.62 6.28
C ILE A 146 -6.24 9.62 6.48
N PHE A 147 -5.15 9.20 7.10
CA PHE A 147 -4.01 10.08 7.36
C PHE A 147 -3.28 10.50 6.09
N SER A 148 -3.20 9.63 5.08
CA SER A 148 -2.59 9.96 3.78
C SER A 148 -3.33 11.04 2.98
N GLN A 149 -4.48 11.52 3.46
CA GLN A 149 -5.19 12.64 2.81
C GLN A 149 -4.68 14.02 3.30
N PHE A 150 -3.92 14.06 4.40
CA PHE A 150 -3.39 15.30 4.97
C PHE A 150 -1.96 15.56 4.46
N ASP A 151 -1.86 15.96 3.18
CA ASP A 151 -0.58 16.30 2.54
C ASP A 151 -0.06 17.71 2.90
N GLU A 152 1.06 18.13 2.31
CA GLU A 152 1.67 19.46 2.54
C GLU A 152 0.72 20.63 2.27
N ALA A 153 -0.27 20.46 1.37
CA ALA A 153 -1.20 21.52 1.00
C ALA A 153 -2.43 21.59 1.91
N ASP A 154 -2.67 20.60 2.77
CA ASP A 154 -3.87 20.57 3.62
C ASP A 154 -3.70 21.48 4.85
N SER A 155 -4.56 22.50 4.92
CA SER A 155 -4.61 23.46 6.03
C SER A 155 -4.96 22.86 7.39
N LEU A 156 -5.53 21.65 7.44
CA LEU A 156 -5.96 20.97 8.66
C LEU A 156 -4.89 20.05 9.25
N ARG A 157 -3.76 19.86 8.56
CA ARG A 157 -2.69 18.94 8.98
C ARG A 157 -2.09 19.30 10.34
N GLU A 158 -1.74 20.57 10.55
CA GLU A 158 -1.20 21.05 11.83
C GLU A 158 -2.22 20.83 12.96
N GLU A 159 -3.50 21.17 12.73
CA GLU A 159 -4.55 20.98 13.72
C GLU A 159 -4.75 19.50 14.06
N LEU A 160 -4.72 18.60 13.06
CA LEU A 160 -4.79 17.16 13.28
C LEU A 160 -3.68 16.68 14.20
N MET A 161 -2.43 17.06 13.90
CA MET A 161 -1.26 16.66 14.68
C MET A 161 -1.34 17.15 16.12
N ASP A 162 -1.69 18.42 16.33
CA ASP A 162 -1.84 19.01 17.65
C ASP A 162 -2.86 18.23 18.51
N ASN A 163 -3.97 17.80 17.90
CA ASN A 163 -5.03 17.07 18.62
C ASN A 163 -4.75 15.58 18.82
N LEU A 164 -3.84 14.97 18.05
CA LEU A 164 -3.48 13.56 18.17
C LEU A 164 -2.14 13.32 18.87
N SER A 165 -1.37 14.38 19.16
CA SER A 165 -0.08 14.23 19.86
C SER A 165 -0.23 14.01 21.37
N ASP A 166 -1.31 14.50 21.99
CA ASP A 166 -1.63 14.26 23.40
C ASP A 166 -3.17 14.29 23.64
N PRO A 167 -3.82 13.15 23.92
CA PRO A 167 -3.24 11.81 23.99
C PRO A 167 -2.98 11.21 22.61
N LEU A 168 -1.96 10.36 22.51
CA LEU A 168 -1.70 9.56 21.32
C LEU A 168 -2.90 8.66 20.97
N PRO A 169 -3.15 8.33 19.69
CA PRO A 169 -4.24 7.44 19.29
C PRO A 169 -4.14 6.06 19.93
N LYS A 170 -5.22 5.26 19.84
CA LYS A 170 -5.22 3.86 20.30
C LYS A 170 -5.19 2.88 19.14
N GLY A 171 -4.97 1.60 19.46
CA GLY A 171 -5.12 0.50 18.51
C GLY A 171 -4.27 0.68 17.25
N PHE A 172 -4.81 0.23 16.12
CA PHE A 172 -4.17 0.38 14.81
C PHE A 172 -4.04 1.84 14.34
N ALA A 173 -4.96 2.73 14.75
CA ALA A 173 -4.89 4.17 14.46
C ALA A 173 -3.59 4.79 14.98
N ARG A 174 -3.06 4.26 16.09
CA ARG A 174 -1.79 4.69 16.66
C ARG A 174 -0.61 4.39 15.75
N VAL A 175 -0.57 3.19 15.19
CA VAL A 175 0.50 2.78 14.27
C VAL A 175 0.39 3.56 12.96
N ALA A 176 -0.82 3.70 12.42
CA ALA A 176 -1.02 4.51 11.22
C ALA A 176 -0.64 6.00 11.44
N PHE A 177 -0.87 6.54 12.64
CA PHE A 177 -0.45 7.89 12.98
C PHE A 177 1.07 7.98 13.15
N LEU A 178 1.72 6.94 13.69
CA LEU A 178 3.18 6.82 13.75
C LEU A 178 3.79 6.87 12.34
N ASP A 179 3.28 6.07 11.40
CA ASP A 179 3.76 6.07 10.02
C ASP A 179 3.61 7.45 9.38
N PHE A 180 2.46 8.09 9.58
CA PHE A 180 2.19 9.44 9.10
C PHE A 180 3.18 10.47 9.67
N VAL A 181 3.48 10.44 10.97
CA VAL A 181 4.44 11.40 11.55
C VAL A 181 5.91 11.06 11.24
N ASN A 182 6.23 9.78 10.98
CA ASN A 182 7.55 9.40 10.48
C ASN A 182 7.83 10.01 9.10
N GLU A 183 6.85 9.98 8.19
CA GLU A 183 6.96 10.63 6.88
C GLU A 183 7.22 12.13 7.02
N LEU A 184 6.44 12.82 7.87
CA LEU A 184 6.66 14.25 8.13
C LEU A 184 8.03 14.55 8.76
N ALA A 185 8.52 13.66 9.64
CA ALA A 185 9.84 13.81 10.25
C ALA A 185 10.97 13.65 9.22
N LEU A 186 10.83 12.70 8.29
CA LEU A 186 11.76 12.47 7.19
C LEU A 186 11.86 13.67 6.27
N ASP A 187 10.72 14.30 5.97
CA ASP A 187 10.64 15.51 5.16
C ASP A 187 11.14 16.77 5.91
N GLY A 188 11.47 16.64 7.20
CA GLY A 188 11.94 17.74 8.04
C GLY A 188 10.84 18.74 8.43
N GLU A 189 9.59 18.29 8.40
CA GLU A 189 8.40 19.11 8.69
C GLU A 189 7.98 19.06 10.17
N LEU A 190 8.65 18.24 10.98
CA LEU A 190 8.41 18.15 12.43
C LEU A 190 9.54 18.82 13.23
N GLU A 191 9.15 19.68 14.17
CA GLU A 191 10.07 20.18 15.20
C GLU A 191 10.31 19.13 16.30
N ASP A 192 9.22 18.53 16.80
CA ASP A 192 9.22 17.50 17.83
C ASP A 192 8.36 16.30 17.37
N HIS A 193 8.87 15.09 17.53
CA HIS A 193 8.15 13.88 17.14
C HIS A 193 7.09 13.52 18.21
N PRO A 194 5.80 13.34 17.88
CA PRO A 194 4.73 13.09 18.88
C PRO A 194 4.97 11.88 19.78
N PHE A 195 5.67 10.86 19.27
CA PHE A 195 6.04 9.67 20.04
C PHE A 195 7.33 9.84 20.87
N ASP A 196 7.98 11.00 20.86
CA ASP A 196 9.08 11.35 21.76
C ASP A 196 8.56 11.73 23.16
N CYS A 197 7.76 10.84 23.73
CA CYS A 197 7.13 10.95 25.03
C CYS A 197 7.18 9.60 25.77
N GLU A 198 6.88 9.59 27.07
CA GLU A 198 6.94 8.36 27.89
C GLU A 198 6.02 7.25 27.37
N GLU A 199 4.83 7.63 26.88
CA GLU A 199 3.86 6.68 26.33
C GLU A 199 4.34 6.05 25.01
N GLY A 200 4.83 6.87 24.07
CA GLY A 200 5.36 6.39 22.79
C GLY A 200 6.61 5.52 22.95
N VAL A 201 7.53 5.91 23.85
CA VAL A 201 8.71 5.08 24.18
C VAL A 201 8.29 3.72 24.74
N ALA A 202 7.27 3.67 25.59
CA ALA A 202 6.77 2.41 26.14
C ALA A 202 6.18 1.49 25.06
N ASP A 203 5.51 2.05 24.04
CA ASP A 203 5.03 1.24 22.91
C ASP A 203 6.18 0.70 22.06
N PHE A 204 7.19 1.53 21.79
CA PHE A 204 8.34 1.11 21.00
C PHE A 204 9.10 -0.02 21.71
N GLU A 205 9.30 0.09 23.03
CA GLU A 205 9.88 -1.01 23.82
C GLU A 205 9.02 -2.27 23.72
N LYS A 206 7.69 -2.16 23.81
CA LYS A 206 6.79 -3.30 23.68
C LYS A 206 6.91 -3.96 22.29
N TRP A 207 6.81 -3.18 21.21
CA TRP A 207 6.82 -3.71 19.85
C TRP A 207 8.18 -4.29 19.47
N LEU A 208 9.29 -3.63 19.81
CA LEU A 208 10.64 -4.14 19.55
C LEU A 208 11.03 -5.38 20.36
N LEU A 209 10.29 -5.69 21.43
CA LEU A 209 10.46 -6.93 22.19
C LEU A 209 9.48 -8.03 21.75
N SER A 210 8.53 -7.71 20.86
CA SER A 210 7.53 -8.66 20.40
C SER A 210 8.12 -9.61 19.36
N SER A 211 7.65 -10.85 19.40
CA SER A 211 7.90 -11.85 18.35
C SER A 211 6.61 -12.24 17.62
N GLU A 212 5.51 -11.54 17.89
CA GLU A 212 4.22 -11.82 17.26
C GLU A 212 4.25 -11.31 15.81
N PRO A 213 3.92 -12.15 14.80
CA PRO A 213 3.98 -11.76 13.40
C PRO A 213 3.20 -10.48 13.07
N ASP A 214 2.02 -10.31 13.67
CA ASP A 214 1.15 -9.15 13.46
C ASP A 214 1.73 -7.84 14.03
N GLU A 215 2.66 -7.91 14.99
CA GLU A 215 3.33 -6.74 15.58
C GLU A 215 4.69 -6.42 14.92
N LEU A 216 5.18 -7.25 13.98
CA LEU A 216 6.45 -7.00 13.29
C LEU A 216 6.42 -5.72 12.46
N SER A 217 5.29 -5.42 11.80
CA SER A 217 5.11 -4.15 11.09
C SER A 217 5.17 -2.96 12.04
N PHE A 218 4.63 -3.09 13.25
CA PHE A 218 4.64 -2.01 14.25
C PHE A 218 6.05 -1.76 14.78
N ALA A 219 6.81 -2.83 14.99
CA ALA A 219 8.22 -2.76 15.35
C ALA A 219 9.06 -2.10 14.24
N GLN A 220 8.75 -2.36 12.97
CA GLN A 220 9.37 -1.68 11.85
C GLN A 220 9.04 -0.18 11.83
N SER A 221 7.76 0.21 11.95
CA SER A 221 7.34 1.62 12.07
C SER A 221 8.02 2.35 13.24
N ALA A 222 8.13 1.69 14.39
CA ALA A 222 8.84 2.24 15.55
C ALA A 222 10.33 2.41 15.27
N THR A 223 10.96 1.48 14.55
CA THR A 223 12.37 1.57 14.17
C THR A 223 12.62 2.75 13.25
N GLY A 224 11.71 3.00 12.30
CA GLY A 224 11.74 4.16 11.40
C GLY A 224 11.72 5.51 12.14
N SER A 225 11.08 5.56 13.32
CA SER A 225 10.97 6.79 14.13
C SER A 225 12.23 7.14 14.93
N LEU A 226 13.11 6.16 15.16
CA LEU A 226 14.23 6.29 16.11
C LEU A 226 15.17 7.47 15.84
N PRO A 227 15.46 7.88 14.58
CA PRO A 227 16.28 9.06 14.32
C PRO A 227 15.73 10.36 14.93
N PHE A 228 14.41 10.44 15.09
CA PHE A 228 13.68 11.65 15.46
C PHE A 228 13.38 11.74 16.96
N LEU A 229 13.70 10.70 17.74
CA LEU A 229 13.53 10.71 19.19
C LEU A 229 14.69 11.39 19.90
N SER A 230 14.44 11.90 21.10
CA SER A 230 15.45 12.58 21.92
C SER A 230 15.97 11.73 23.07
N GLY A 231 17.14 12.12 23.56
CA GLY A 231 17.63 11.65 24.87
C GLY A 231 18.06 10.18 24.93
N PRO A 232 18.10 9.59 26.15
CA PRO A 232 18.66 8.26 26.37
C PRO A 232 17.75 7.12 25.93
N ALA A 233 16.44 7.35 25.78
CA ALA A 233 15.49 6.33 25.32
C ALA A 233 15.83 5.85 23.91
N ARG A 234 16.17 6.78 23.00
CA ARG A 234 16.59 6.46 21.63
C ARG A 234 17.72 5.43 21.57
N GLU A 235 18.75 5.59 22.40
CA GLU A 235 19.91 4.68 22.37
C GLU A 235 19.53 3.26 22.85
N ASN A 236 18.64 3.15 23.83
CA ASN A 236 18.15 1.84 24.30
C ASN A 236 17.26 1.17 23.24
N LEU A 237 16.33 1.93 22.65
CA LEU A 237 15.44 1.43 21.60
C LEU A 237 16.22 1.01 20.35
N LEU A 238 17.22 1.79 19.95
CA LEU A 238 18.09 1.44 18.83
C LEU A 238 18.89 0.16 19.10
N ALA A 239 19.33 -0.06 20.33
CA ALA A 239 19.97 -1.31 20.71
C ALA A 239 19.00 -2.50 20.62
N LEU A 240 17.75 -2.33 21.07
CA LEU A 240 16.70 -3.36 20.93
C LEU A 240 16.43 -3.69 19.46
N ALA A 241 16.29 -2.67 18.60
CA ALA A 241 16.00 -2.86 17.18
C ALA A 241 17.17 -3.53 16.43
N LEU A 242 18.42 -3.17 16.75
CA LEU A 242 19.62 -3.82 16.19
C LEU A 242 19.78 -5.29 16.65
N ASP A 243 19.29 -5.65 17.84
CA ASP A 243 19.30 -7.01 18.38
C ASP A 243 18.00 -7.80 18.09
N HIS A 244 17.07 -7.23 17.30
CA HIS A 244 15.78 -7.84 17.00
C HIS A 244 15.93 -9.17 16.25
N LEU A 245 14.98 -10.11 16.40
CA LEU A 245 15.03 -11.41 15.70
C LEU A 245 14.73 -11.35 14.20
N SER A 246 14.30 -10.19 13.69
CA SER A 246 13.80 -9.99 12.34
C SER A 246 14.82 -9.17 11.57
N GLU A 247 15.36 -9.74 10.49
CA GLU A 247 16.36 -9.07 9.65
C GLU A 247 15.86 -7.76 9.03
N PRO A 248 14.60 -7.64 8.54
CA PRO A 248 14.03 -6.36 8.13
C PRO A 248 14.13 -5.26 9.21
N ILE A 249 13.83 -5.59 10.47
CA ILE A 249 13.90 -4.63 11.58
C ILE A 249 15.36 -4.28 11.91
N GLN A 250 16.28 -5.24 11.89
CA GLN A 250 17.71 -4.96 12.05
C GLN A 250 18.24 -4.05 10.94
N LEU A 251 17.78 -4.26 9.70
CA LEU A 251 18.16 -3.45 8.55
C LEU A 251 17.64 -2.01 8.69
N GLU A 252 16.37 -1.85 9.07
CA GLU A 252 15.76 -0.55 9.40
C GLU A 252 16.53 0.15 10.53
N ALA A 253 16.91 -0.59 11.58
CA ALA A 253 17.68 -0.06 12.71
C ALA A 253 19.08 0.40 12.28
N ALA A 254 19.69 -0.31 11.33
CA ALA A 254 20.96 0.09 10.75
C ALA A 254 20.83 1.37 9.90
N TRP A 255 19.72 1.54 9.18
CA TRP A 255 19.41 2.82 8.53
C TRP A 255 19.24 3.94 9.55
N ALA A 256 18.42 3.75 10.58
CA ALA A 256 18.19 4.76 11.61
C ALA A 256 19.50 5.17 12.32
N ALA A 257 20.35 4.19 12.63
CA ALA A 257 21.67 4.45 13.19
C ALA A 257 22.60 5.18 12.20
N ALA A 258 22.56 4.84 10.91
CA ALA A 258 23.35 5.52 9.89
C ALA A 258 22.90 6.98 9.69
N TYR A 259 21.59 7.25 9.74
CA TYR A 259 21.00 8.59 9.73
C TYR A 259 21.55 9.44 10.89
N LEU A 260 21.77 8.83 12.06
CA LEU A 260 22.39 9.46 13.23
C LEU A 260 23.93 9.49 13.20
N ASP A 261 24.55 9.36 12.02
CA ASP A 261 26.00 9.35 11.81
C ASP A 261 26.76 8.25 12.60
N ARG A 262 26.11 7.13 12.94
CA ARG A 262 26.77 6.03 13.65
C ARG A 262 27.60 5.19 12.68
N ALA A 263 28.92 5.41 12.66
CA ALA A 263 29.84 4.72 11.75
C ALA A 263 29.76 3.17 11.70
N PRO A 264 29.46 2.42 12.79
CA PRO A 264 29.25 0.98 12.70
C PRO A 264 28.04 0.58 11.85
N ALA A 265 27.00 1.42 11.79
CA ALA A 265 25.77 1.14 11.06
C ALA A 265 25.97 1.14 9.54
N VAL A 266 26.78 2.08 9.02
CA VAL A 266 27.17 2.08 7.61
C VAL A 266 27.86 0.76 7.22
N ARG A 267 28.74 0.24 8.07
CA ARG A 267 29.37 -1.07 7.82
C ARG A 267 28.39 -2.23 7.88
N PHE A 268 27.32 -2.10 8.66
CA PHE A 268 26.25 -3.09 8.72
C PHE A 268 25.48 -3.08 7.38
N LEU A 269 25.00 -1.91 6.94
CA LEU A 269 24.33 -1.76 5.65
C LEU A 269 25.19 -2.23 4.48
N GLN A 270 26.49 -1.91 4.47
CA GLN A 270 27.44 -2.40 3.46
C GLN A 270 27.48 -3.92 3.33
N ARG A 271 27.27 -4.67 4.42
CA ARG A 271 27.22 -6.12 4.37
C ARG A 271 25.92 -6.60 3.73
N TYR A 272 24.79 -5.96 4.06
CA TYR A 272 23.49 -6.27 3.47
C TYR A 272 23.40 -5.88 1.99
N CYS A 273 24.18 -4.90 1.52
CA CYS A 273 24.34 -4.66 0.07
C CYS A 273 24.88 -5.88 -0.70
N LEU A 274 25.51 -6.84 -0.02
CA LEU A 274 26.02 -8.07 -0.62
C LEU A 274 25.12 -9.29 -0.36
N ASP A 275 23.99 -9.08 0.30
CA ASP A 275 22.95 -10.09 0.49
C ASP A 275 21.87 -9.90 -0.59
N PRO A 276 21.65 -10.84 -1.51
CA PRO A 276 20.67 -10.66 -2.58
C PRO A 276 19.25 -10.39 -2.07
N TYR A 277 18.87 -10.86 -0.88
CA TYR A 277 17.53 -10.68 -0.35
C TYR A 277 17.23 -9.26 0.13
N TYR A 278 18.28 -8.54 0.54
CA TYR A 278 18.18 -7.22 1.16
C TYR A 278 19.00 -6.14 0.45
N SER A 279 19.74 -6.51 -0.59
CA SER A 279 20.71 -5.66 -1.27
C SER A 279 20.08 -4.37 -1.80
N VAL A 280 18.91 -4.47 -2.44
CA VAL A 280 18.22 -3.29 -2.99
C VAL A 280 17.88 -2.30 -1.88
N THR A 281 17.23 -2.75 -0.81
CA THR A 281 16.88 -1.92 0.34
C THR A 281 18.12 -1.33 1.02
N ALA A 282 19.16 -2.12 1.26
CA ALA A 282 20.39 -1.66 1.91
C ALA A 282 21.14 -0.62 1.06
N CYS A 283 21.16 -0.77 -0.27
CA CYS A 283 21.72 0.23 -1.18
C CYS A 283 20.91 1.52 -1.13
N HIS A 284 19.58 1.43 -1.16
CA HIS A 284 18.69 2.59 -1.05
C HIS A 284 18.90 3.34 0.27
N TYR A 285 19.00 2.62 1.39
CA TYR A 285 19.30 3.23 2.69
C TYR A 285 20.65 3.94 2.75
N LEU A 286 21.68 3.41 2.09
CA LEU A 286 22.96 4.13 1.96
C LEU A 286 22.86 5.36 1.06
N GLU A 287 22.06 5.32 0.00
CA GLU A 287 21.79 6.48 -0.85
C GLU A 287 21.08 7.58 -0.06
N GLU A 288 20.01 7.23 0.66
CA GLU A 288 19.19 8.17 1.42
C GLU A 288 19.98 8.93 2.49
N VAL A 289 20.85 8.24 3.24
CA VAL A 289 21.72 8.85 4.24
C VAL A 289 22.97 9.51 3.64
N GLY A 290 23.05 9.64 2.31
CA GLY A 290 24.12 10.32 1.60
C GLY A 290 25.48 9.60 1.65
N ARG A 291 25.45 8.26 1.71
CA ARG A 291 26.61 7.36 1.85
C ARG A 291 26.76 6.39 0.68
N GLU A 292 26.40 6.81 -0.52
CA GLU A 292 26.51 6.04 -1.78
C GLU A 292 27.93 5.49 -2.03
N GLU A 293 28.96 6.20 -1.57
CA GLU A 293 30.35 5.77 -1.70
C GLU A 293 30.66 4.50 -0.91
N ALA A 294 29.81 4.17 0.07
CA ALA A 294 29.92 2.97 0.87
C ALA A 294 29.40 1.73 0.12
N ILE A 295 28.54 1.88 -0.89
CA ILE A 295 27.96 0.74 -1.63
C ILE A 295 29.08 -0.04 -2.35
N PRO A 296 29.26 -1.33 -2.05
CA PRO A 296 30.28 -2.17 -2.68
C PRO A 296 30.09 -2.28 -4.20
N GLU A 297 31.18 -2.35 -4.96
CA GLU A 297 31.10 -2.50 -6.43
C GLU A 297 30.42 -3.80 -6.85
N ALA A 298 30.58 -4.88 -6.08
CA ALA A 298 29.91 -6.15 -6.32
C ALA A 298 28.37 -6.02 -6.27
N ALA A 299 27.83 -5.13 -5.43
CA ALA A 299 26.41 -4.85 -5.37
C ALA A 299 25.88 -4.13 -6.63
N ARG A 300 26.79 -3.49 -7.39
CA ARG A 300 26.48 -2.78 -8.64
C ARG A 300 26.59 -3.67 -9.88
N GLU A 301 27.13 -4.88 -9.74
CA GLU A 301 27.28 -5.81 -10.86
C GLU A 301 25.90 -6.15 -11.45
N PRO A 302 25.70 -6.07 -12.78
CA PRO A 302 24.38 -6.25 -13.39
C PRO A 302 23.68 -7.56 -13.01
N ASP A 303 24.42 -8.67 -12.96
CA ASP A 303 23.87 -9.99 -12.63
C ASP A 303 23.39 -10.06 -11.17
N PHE A 304 24.14 -9.46 -10.24
CA PHE A 304 23.77 -9.41 -8.83
C PHE A 304 22.60 -8.46 -8.57
N ARG A 305 22.56 -7.32 -9.28
CA ARG A 305 21.41 -6.41 -9.24
C ARG A 305 20.15 -7.08 -9.74
N ALA A 306 20.22 -7.81 -10.85
CA ALA A 306 19.09 -8.54 -11.38
C ALA A 306 18.59 -9.62 -10.40
N LEU A 307 19.51 -10.34 -9.76
CA LEU A 307 19.15 -11.32 -8.72
C LEU A 307 18.43 -10.65 -7.55
N SER A 308 18.99 -9.54 -7.05
CA SER A 308 18.45 -8.82 -5.89
C SER A 308 17.10 -8.17 -6.19
N GLU A 309 16.91 -7.67 -7.42
CA GLU A 309 15.63 -7.14 -7.90
C GLU A 309 14.55 -8.23 -7.92
N MET A 310 14.89 -9.44 -8.39
CA MET A 310 13.97 -10.58 -8.36
C MET A 310 13.58 -10.96 -6.92
N CYS A 311 14.56 -11.01 -6.00
CA CYS A 311 14.30 -11.26 -4.58
C CYS A 311 13.35 -10.22 -3.98
N LEU A 312 13.61 -8.93 -4.24
CA LEU A 312 12.76 -7.85 -3.74
C LEU A 312 11.34 -7.96 -4.29
N TRP A 313 11.19 -8.22 -5.59
CA TRP A 313 9.88 -8.35 -6.23
C TRP A 313 9.07 -9.52 -5.63
N LEU A 314 9.70 -10.69 -5.47
CA LEU A 314 9.06 -11.86 -4.87
C LEU A 314 8.65 -11.62 -3.40
N SER A 315 9.41 -10.78 -2.70
CA SER A 315 9.14 -10.41 -1.31
C SER A 315 7.99 -9.42 -1.14
N HIS A 316 7.43 -8.87 -2.23
CA HIS A 316 6.35 -7.90 -2.14
C HIS A 316 5.08 -8.55 -1.52
N PRO A 317 4.32 -7.87 -0.65
CA PRO A 317 3.15 -8.45 0.04
C PRO A 317 2.02 -8.93 -0.88
N SER A 318 1.92 -8.41 -2.10
CA SER A 318 0.97 -8.90 -3.12
C SER A 318 1.43 -10.16 -3.86
N GLU A 319 2.67 -10.59 -3.63
CA GLU A 319 3.28 -11.79 -4.20
C GLU A 319 3.42 -12.86 -3.09
N PHE A 320 4.62 -13.11 -2.55
CA PHE A 320 4.83 -14.05 -1.43
C PHE A 320 5.02 -13.36 -0.07
N GLY A 321 5.24 -12.05 -0.03
CA GLY A 321 5.46 -11.29 1.20
C GLY A 321 6.78 -11.59 1.93
N THR A 322 7.59 -12.52 1.42
CA THR A 322 8.90 -12.89 1.96
C THR A 322 9.87 -13.26 0.83
N PRO A 323 11.19 -13.12 1.05
CA PRO A 323 12.17 -13.56 0.07
C PRO A 323 12.13 -15.09 -0.13
N PRO A 324 12.49 -15.60 -1.33
CA PRO A 324 12.47 -17.03 -1.60
C PRO A 324 13.53 -17.79 -0.79
N ASP A 325 13.20 -19.00 -0.34
CA ASP A 325 14.14 -19.88 0.36
C ASP A 325 15.36 -20.24 -0.49
N GLU A 326 15.14 -20.46 -1.78
CA GLU A 326 16.20 -20.66 -2.77
C GLU A 326 15.96 -19.81 -4.01
N ILE A 327 17.02 -19.20 -4.53
CA ILE A 327 17.02 -18.54 -5.83
C ILE A 327 18.36 -18.78 -6.54
N GLU A 328 18.31 -19.17 -7.82
CA GLU A 328 19.50 -19.40 -8.63
C GLU A 328 19.39 -18.78 -10.03
N PRO A 329 20.50 -18.25 -10.59
CA PRO A 329 20.54 -17.85 -12.00
C PRO A 329 20.25 -19.06 -12.91
N TYR A 330 19.29 -18.89 -13.82
CA TYR A 330 18.91 -19.93 -14.78
C TYR A 330 19.47 -19.66 -16.18
N ASP A 331 19.27 -18.45 -16.69
CA ASP A 331 19.76 -18.03 -18.00
C ASP A 331 19.94 -16.50 -18.03
N SER A 332 20.82 -16.02 -18.90
CA SER A 332 20.98 -14.58 -19.15
C SER A 332 21.42 -14.37 -20.59
N ARG A 333 20.79 -13.42 -21.30
CA ARG A 333 21.19 -13.09 -22.68
C ARG A 333 20.81 -11.67 -23.06
N VAL A 334 21.56 -11.13 -24.02
CA VAL A 334 21.15 -9.94 -24.78
C VAL A 334 20.30 -10.41 -25.96
N MET A 335 19.09 -9.90 -26.07
CA MET A 335 18.19 -10.20 -27.19
C MET A 335 17.36 -8.99 -27.57
N PHE A 336 16.82 -8.99 -28.78
CA PHE A 336 15.78 -8.02 -29.12
C PHE A 336 14.51 -8.36 -28.32
N TRP A 337 13.94 -7.37 -27.65
CA TRP A 337 12.75 -7.54 -26.83
C TRP A 337 11.56 -6.81 -27.46
N PRO A 338 10.61 -7.53 -28.10
CA PRO A 338 9.49 -6.90 -28.80
C PRO A 338 8.63 -5.94 -27.96
N PRO A 339 8.34 -6.20 -26.67
CA PRO A 339 7.56 -5.28 -25.82
C PRO A 339 8.14 -3.86 -25.78
N THR A 340 9.46 -3.73 -25.63
CA THR A 340 10.15 -2.44 -25.54
C THR A 340 10.81 -1.99 -26.83
N ASN A 341 10.83 -2.85 -27.85
CA ASN A 341 11.33 -2.59 -29.20
C ASN A 341 12.81 -2.14 -29.22
N ASP A 342 13.64 -2.74 -28.35
CA ASP A 342 15.07 -2.49 -28.21
C ASP A 342 15.85 -3.79 -27.97
N GLU A 343 17.19 -3.72 -28.08
CA GLU A 343 18.06 -4.77 -27.56
C GLU A 343 18.27 -4.56 -26.06
N ARG A 344 18.04 -5.59 -25.27
CA ARG A 344 18.28 -5.53 -23.82
C ARG A 344 18.83 -6.83 -23.26
N GLN A 345 19.53 -6.68 -22.16
CA GLN A 345 19.94 -7.79 -21.32
C GLN A 345 18.74 -8.23 -20.49
N VAL A 346 18.44 -9.52 -20.51
CA VAL A 346 17.41 -10.16 -19.68
C VAL A 346 18.02 -11.31 -18.89
N TRP A 347 17.45 -11.57 -17.72
CA TRP A 347 17.86 -12.63 -16.81
C TRP A 347 16.66 -13.48 -16.43
N LEU A 348 16.87 -14.78 -16.28
CA LEU A 348 15.91 -15.71 -15.70
C LEU A 348 16.47 -16.26 -14.40
N PHE A 349 15.62 -16.34 -13.38
CA PHE A 349 15.95 -16.90 -12.08
C PHE A 349 14.95 -17.99 -11.73
N ARG A 350 15.44 -19.14 -11.27
CA ARG A 350 14.61 -20.16 -10.64
C ARG A 350 14.50 -19.82 -9.16
N TYR A 351 13.28 -19.84 -8.64
CA TYR A 351 13.04 -19.65 -7.22
C TYR A 351 12.21 -20.80 -6.65
N ARG A 352 12.34 -21.02 -5.34
CA ARG A 352 11.60 -22.01 -4.56
C ARG A 352 11.23 -21.44 -3.19
N TYR A 353 10.00 -21.72 -2.77
CA TYR A 353 9.52 -21.62 -1.40
C TYR A 353 9.20 -23.03 -0.90
N PHE A 354 9.74 -23.40 0.25
CA PHE A 354 9.51 -24.73 0.82
C PHE A 354 8.10 -24.82 1.40
N ALA A 355 7.46 -25.97 1.18
CA ALA A 355 6.20 -26.27 1.82
C ALA A 355 6.31 -26.22 3.36
N GLU A 356 5.42 -25.48 4.02
CA GLU A 356 5.38 -25.39 5.49
C GLU A 356 4.82 -26.68 6.11
N GLU A 357 3.83 -27.31 5.45
CA GLU A 357 3.16 -28.50 5.94
C GLU A 357 3.69 -29.80 5.30
N PRO A 358 3.86 -30.88 6.09
CA PRO A 358 4.25 -32.17 5.55
C PRO A 358 3.25 -32.72 4.53
N GLY A 359 3.66 -32.82 3.27
CA GLY A 359 2.87 -33.41 2.19
C GLY A 359 2.35 -32.40 1.16
N GLU A 360 2.57 -31.10 1.38
CA GLU A 360 2.44 -30.07 0.36
C GLU A 360 3.66 -30.05 -0.57
N GLU A 361 3.47 -29.55 -1.79
CA GLU A 361 4.55 -29.38 -2.76
C GLU A 361 5.17 -27.99 -2.60
N ASP A 362 6.48 -27.88 -2.80
CA ASP A 362 7.18 -26.60 -2.82
C ASP A 362 6.61 -25.69 -3.92
N ASP A 363 6.41 -24.41 -3.60
CA ASP A 363 6.07 -23.41 -4.60
C ASP A 363 7.32 -23.07 -5.41
N THR A 364 7.31 -23.37 -6.71
CA THR A 364 8.46 -23.16 -7.60
C THR A 364 8.05 -22.38 -8.84
N GLY A 365 8.99 -21.63 -9.39
CA GLY A 365 8.75 -20.90 -10.63
C GLY A 365 9.99 -20.26 -11.23
N ILE A 366 9.82 -19.63 -12.40
CA ILE A 366 10.89 -18.91 -13.07
C ILE A 366 10.45 -17.44 -13.21
N GLY A 367 11.23 -16.55 -12.61
CA GLY A 367 11.07 -15.11 -12.76
C GLY A 367 12.00 -14.54 -13.82
N MET A 368 11.62 -13.41 -14.40
CA MET A 368 12.44 -12.68 -15.38
C MET A 368 12.71 -11.26 -14.88
N VAL A 369 13.94 -10.79 -15.10
CA VAL A 369 14.38 -9.41 -14.84
C VAL A 369 15.01 -8.82 -16.11
N GLY A 370 15.04 -7.49 -16.21
CA GLY A 370 15.65 -6.74 -17.31
C GLY A 370 14.65 -6.07 -18.27
N SER A 371 13.37 -6.43 -18.16
CA SER A 371 12.24 -5.65 -18.68
C SER A 371 11.29 -5.27 -17.55
N THR A 372 10.03 -5.65 -17.62
CA THR A 372 9.18 -5.69 -16.43
C THR A 372 9.57 -6.92 -15.60
N THR A 373 10.05 -6.69 -14.38
CA THR A 373 10.35 -7.79 -13.44
C THR A 373 9.05 -8.47 -13.02
N PHE A 374 8.98 -9.78 -13.24
CA PHE A 374 7.77 -10.56 -13.01
C PHE A 374 8.06 -12.06 -12.96
N ALA A 375 7.20 -12.83 -12.29
CA ALA A 375 7.17 -14.29 -12.36
C ALA A 375 5.82 -14.81 -12.86
N LEU A 376 5.84 -15.74 -13.81
CA LEU A 376 4.62 -16.32 -14.38
C LEU A 376 4.13 -17.51 -13.54
N PHE A 377 3.45 -17.23 -12.43
CA PHE A 377 2.93 -18.24 -11.50
C PHE A 377 2.00 -19.23 -12.19
N GLY A 378 2.26 -20.53 -11.99
CA GLY A 378 1.47 -21.61 -12.58
C GLY A 378 1.60 -21.78 -14.10
N GLU A 379 2.32 -20.88 -14.79
CA GLU A 379 2.56 -20.95 -16.24
C GLU A 379 4.02 -21.30 -16.58
N SER A 380 4.95 -21.13 -15.63
CA SER A 380 6.36 -21.51 -15.75
C SER A 380 6.72 -22.65 -14.79
N SER A 381 7.71 -23.46 -15.16
CA SER A 381 8.24 -24.54 -14.31
C SER A 381 9.70 -24.82 -14.63
N PHE A 382 10.41 -25.51 -13.72
CA PHE A 382 11.83 -25.82 -13.88
C PHE A 382 12.15 -26.69 -15.10
N GLU A 383 11.18 -27.41 -15.64
CA GLU A 383 11.33 -28.27 -16.82
C GLU A 383 11.31 -27.47 -18.15
N MET A 384 10.88 -26.21 -18.13
CA MET A 384 10.80 -25.38 -19.33
C MET A 384 12.19 -24.88 -19.76
N SER A 385 12.44 -24.85 -21.06
CA SER A 385 13.67 -24.25 -21.60
C SER A 385 13.66 -22.72 -21.42
N PRO A 386 14.84 -22.06 -21.31
CA PRO A 386 14.90 -20.60 -21.23
C PRO A 386 14.13 -19.92 -22.38
N GLU A 387 14.22 -20.46 -23.60
CA GLU A 387 13.53 -19.93 -24.77
C GLU A 387 12.00 -19.99 -24.64
N ASP A 388 11.46 -21.03 -23.98
CA ASP A 388 10.02 -21.13 -23.72
C ASP A 388 9.57 -20.09 -22.70
N VAL A 389 10.37 -19.87 -21.66
CA VAL A 389 10.08 -18.88 -20.61
C VAL A 389 10.11 -17.46 -21.19
N TYR A 390 11.15 -17.09 -21.94
CA TYR A 390 11.21 -15.80 -22.63
C TYR A 390 10.03 -15.58 -23.57
N ALA A 391 9.61 -16.62 -24.30
CA ALA A 391 8.45 -16.56 -25.17
C ALA A 391 7.14 -16.25 -24.41
N LEU A 392 6.94 -16.86 -23.23
CA LEU A 392 5.77 -16.57 -22.40
C LEU A 392 5.80 -15.15 -21.82
N HIS A 393 6.96 -14.70 -21.30
CA HIS A 393 7.12 -13.34 -20.79
C HIS A 393 6.87 -12.29 -21.88
N CYS A 394 7.39 -12.50 -23.09
CA CYS A 394 7.13 -11.62 -24.22
C CYS A 394 5.63 -11.52 -24.53
N CYS A 395 4.90 -12.64 -24.52
CA CYS A 395 3.45 -12.62 -24.72
C CYS A 395 2.73 -11.85 -23.61
N TRP A 396 3.12 -12.11 -22.35
CA TRP A 396 2.50 -11.51 -21.17
C TRP A 396 2.70 -9.99 -21.16
N GLU A 397 3.92 -9.51 -21.38
CA GLU A 397 4.24 -8.08 -21.31
C GLU A 397 3.49 -7.30 -22.41
N LEU A 398 3.39 -7.85 -23.63
CA LEU A 398 2.57 -7.26 -24.70
C LEU A 398 1.08 -7.20 -24.30
N GLN A 399 0.56 -8.22 -23.63
CA GLN A 399 -0.83 -8.23 -23.15
C GLN A 399 -1.06 -7.17 -22.07
N GLN A 400 -0.15 -7.04 -21.11
CA GLN A 400 -0.24 -6.04 -20.04
C GLN A 400 -0.16 -4.61 -20.58
N SER A 401 0.65 -4.38 -21.62
CA SER A 401 0.76 -3.07 -22.25
C SER A 401 -0.33 -2.79 -23.29
N GLU A 402 -1.32 -3.67 -23.45
CA GLU A 402 -2.36 -3.62 -24.49
C GLU A 402 -1.79 -3.40 -25.91
N ASP A 403 -0.62 -3.98 -26.19
CA ASP A 403 0.07 -3.78 -27.47
C ASP A 403 -0.74 -4.42 -28.61
N PRO A 404 -0.90 -3.78 -29.78
CA PRO A 404 -1.62 -4.36 -30.92
C PRO A 404 -1.06 -5.70 -31.43
N ARG A 405 0.21 -6.00 -31.10
CA ARG A 405 0.90 -7.26 -31.41
C ARG A 405 0.62 -8.35 -30.38
N ALA A 406 0.00 -8.02 -29.25
CA ALA A 406 -0.30 -8.97 -28.19
C ALA A 406 -1.18 -10.10 -28.70
N PRO A 407 -0.83 -11.36 -28.38
CA PRO A 407 -1.68 -12.47 -28.78
C PRO A 407 -2.94 -12.53 -27.92
N LYS A 408 -4.05 -13.01 -28.51
CA LYS A 408 -5.30 -13.22 -27.76
C LYS A 408 -5.16 -14.29 -26.69
N GLU A 409 -4.39 -15.34 -26.99
CA GLU A 409 -4.07 -16.43 -26.07
C GLU A 409 -2.55 -16.55 -26.01
N ARG A 410 -2.02 -16.56 -24.78
CA ARG A 410 -0.59 -16.66 -24.51
C ARG A 410 -0.16 -18.12 -24.60
N SER A 411 0.87 -18.38 -25.42
CA SER A 411 1.47 -19.71 -25.57
C SER A 411 2.95 -19.60 -25.96
N VAL A 412 3.71 -20.64 -25.64
CA VAL A 412 5.13 -20.75 -25.99
C VAL A 412 5.35 -20.61 -27.50
N GLU A 413 4.55 -21.29 -28.32
CA GLU A 413 4.70 -21.29 -29.77
C GLU A 413 4.43 -19.91 -30.37
N VAL A 414 3.46 -19.18 -29.81
CA VAL A 414 3.16 -17.81 -30.23
C VAL A 414 4.31 -16.88 -29.86
N GLY A 415 4.79 -16.95 -28.62
CA GLY A 415 5.90 -16.13 -28.14
C GLY A 415 7.19 -16.37 -28.92
N LYS A 416 7.54 -17.63 -29.21
CA LYS A 416 8.72 -17.97 -30.03
C LYS A 416 8.65 -17.36 -31.41
N ARG A 417 7.48 -17.41 -32.06
CA ARG A 417 7.29 -16.75 -33.37
C ARG A 417 7.48 -15.25 -33.28
N LEU A 418 6.95 -14.61 -32.23
CA LEU A 418 7.16 -13.18 -32.00
C LEU A 418 8.65 -12.87 -31.85
N LEU A 419 9.38 -13.60 -31.01
CA LEU A 419 10.83 -13.40 -30.83
C LEU A 419 11.61 -13.63 -32.14
N GLU A 420 11.32 -14.70 -32.88
CA GLU A 420 11.97 -15.02 -34.15
C GLU A 420 11.70 -14.01 -35.27
N GLU A 421 10.48 -13.47 -35.35
CA GLU A 421 10.10 -12.52 -36.40
C GLU A 421 10.96 -11.25 -36.34
N TYR A 422 11.31 -10.78 -35.13
CA TYR A 422 12.09 -9.56 -34.96
C TYR A 422 13.60 -9.78 -35.05
N ASP A 423 14.10 -10.97 -34.72
CA ASP A 423 15.50 -11.33 -34.98
C ASP A 423 15.82 -11.33 -36.49
N ARG A 424 14.83 -11.59 -37.36
CA ARG A 424 15.00 -11.59 -38.82
C ARG A 424 15.05 -10.21 -39.48
N TYR A 425 14.70 -9.14 -38.76
CA TYR A 425 14.77 -7.76 -39.28
C TYR A 425 16.10 -7.05 -38.93
N ARG A 426 17.05 -7.76 -38.31
CA ARG A 426 18.48 -7.41 -38.28
C ARG A 426 19.19 -7.92 -39.52
#